data_AF-A0A252C4Q2-F1
#
_entry.id   AF-A0A252C4Q2-F1
#
_cell.length_a   1.000
_cell.length_b   1.000
_cell.length_c   1.000
_cell.angle_alpha   90.00
_cell.angle_beta   90.00
_cell.angle_gamma   90.00
#
_symmetry.space_group_name_H-M   'P 1'
#
loop_
_entity.id
_entity.type
_entity.pdbx_description
1 polymer ?
#
loop_
_entity_poly.entity_id
_entity_poly.type
_entity_poly.pdbx_seq_one_letter_code
_entity_poly.pdbx_strand_id
1 'polypeptide(L)'
;MVRGQAVQTFLFIMVVGVGSTLALDLWGLIARKMGWLPGAHWPSVGRWLLGLPAGRFFFDGTNAAPNTTTESVLGWAFHYVVGLAYAAMLPLFWGADFIRDPGLGPCLVIGLVVSTVAGLGFFMPAMGGGLLARKTPSPPMTIAYVLVAHAVFALAQFALALGVAAAM
;
A
#
# COMPACT_ATOMS: atom_id res chain seq x y z
N MET A 1 1.68 24.36 -21.85
CA MET A 1 1.85 24.24 -20.39
C MET A 1 1.10 23.03 -19.82
N VAL A 2 -0.22 22.88 -20.01
CA VAL A 2 -1.03 21.77 -19.43
C VAL A 2 -0.53 20.36 -19.78
N ARG A 3 -0.12 20.10 -21.03
CA ARG A 3 0.39 18.78 -21.47
C ARG A 3 1.68 18.37 -20.75
N GLY A 4 2.56 19.30 -20.41
CA GLY A 4 3.81 19.02 -19.70
C GLY A 4 3.58 18.63 -18.24
N GLN A 5 2.65 19.33 -17.58
CA GLN A 5 2.28 19.06 -16.19
C GLN A 5 1.59 17.68 -16.04
N ALA A 6 0.74 17.30 -16.99
CA ALA A 6 0.09 15.99 -16.98
C ALA A 6 1.11 14.85 -17.09
N VAL A 7 2.12 15.00 -17.97
CA VAL A 7 3.21 14.02 -18.11
C VAL A 7 4.05 13.94 -16.84
N GLN A 8 4.42 15.07 -16.25
CA GLN A 8 5.16 15.11 -14.98
C GLN A 8 4.40 14.41 -13.85
N THR A 9 3.09 14.66 -13.75
CA THR A 9 2.22 14.02 -12.75
C THR A 9 2.14 12.52 -12.96
N PHE A 10 1.96 12.07 -14.21
CA PHE A 10 1.92 10.64 -14.52
C PHE A 10 3.25 9.95 -14.16
N LEU A 11 4.39 10.51 -14.56
CA LEU A 11 5.70 9.95 -14.24
C LEU A 11 5.96 9.93 -12.73
N PHE A 12 5.60 11.00 -12.03
CA PHE A 12 5.68 11.05 -10.57
C PHE A 12 4.88 9.92 -9.93
N ILE A 13 3.61 9.73 -10.32
CA ILE A 13 2.74 8.69 -9.77
C ILE A 13 3.32 7.30 -10.04
N MET A 14 3.84 7.06 -11.25
CA MET A 14 4.44 5.78 -11.61
C MET A 14 5.70 5.49 -10.78
N VAL A 15 6.65 6.43 -10.74
CA VAL A 15 7.93 6.23 -10.04
C VAL A 15 7.71 6.13 -8.53
N VAL A 16 6.99 7.08 -7.94
CA VAL A 16 6.78 7.14 -6.50
C VAL A 16 5.84 6.03 -6.04
N GLY A 17 4.76 5.76 -6.76
CA GLY A 17 3.80 4.72 -6.40
C GLY A 17 4.40 3.32 -6.50
N VAL A 18 4.94 2.94 -7.67
CA VAL A 18 5.55 1.61 -7.84
C VAL A 18 6.77 1.43 -6.94
N GLY A 19 7.65 2.44 -6.87
CA GLY A 19 8.89 2.35 -6.09
C GLY A 19 8.66 2.25 -4.58
N SER A 20 7.71 3.00 -4.03
CA SER A 20 7.37 2.90 -2.61
C SER A 20 6.68 1.57 -2.27
N THR A 21 5.83 1.06 -3.16
CA THR A 21 5.24 -0.28 -3.02
C THR A 21 6.31 -1.38 -3.05
N LEU A 22 7.30 -1.28 -3.95
CA LEU A 22 8.43 -2.21 -3.98
C LEU A 22 9.26 -2.16 -2.69
N ALA A 23 9.48 -0.98 -2.12
CA ALA A 23 10.18 -0.84 -0.84
C ALA A 23 9.41 -1.53 0.30
N LEU A 24 8.08 -1.43 0.29
CA LEU A 24 7.20 -2.12 1.23
C LEU A 24 7.26 -3.65 1.06
N ASP A 25 7.28 -4.14 -0.18
CA ASP A 25 7.44 -5.57 -0.46
C ASP A 25 8.79 -6.10 0.05
N LEU A 26 9.87 -5.35 -0.19
CA LEU A 26 11.19 -5.67 0.32
C LEU A 26 11.23 -5.69 1.85
N TRP A 27 10.58 -4.72 2.50
CA TRP A 27 10.41 -4.74 3.95
C TRP A 27 9.65 -6.00 4.41
N GLY A 28 8.59 -6.39 3.71
CA GLY A 28 7.88 -7.64 3.98
C GLY A 28 8.78 -8.88 3.95
N LEU A 29 9.68 -8.97 2.96
CA LEU A 29 10.67 -10.05 2.86
C LEU A 29 11.67 -10.01 4.03
N ILE A 30 12.16 -8.83 4.40
CA ILE A 30 13.08 -8.63 5.52
C ILE A 30 12.41 -9.04 6.85
N ALA A 31 11.20 -8.54 7.11
CA ALA A 31 10.43 -8.86 8.31
C ALA A 31 10.13 -10.37 8.42
N ARG A 32 9.81 -11.03 7.30
CA ARG A 32 9.64 -12.48 7.26
C ARG A 32 10.93 -13.21 7.58
N LYS A 33 12.07 -12.78 7.02
CA LYS A 33 13.38 -13.38 7.27
C LYS A 33 13.82 -13.22 8.73
N MET A 34 13.42 -12.12 9.38
CA MET A 34 13.64 -11.89 10.81
C MET A 34 12.65 -12.65 11.73
N GLY A 35 11.67 -13.35 11.17
CA GLY A 35 10.67 -14.10 11.94
C GLY A 35 9.59 -13.23 12.61
N TRP A 36 9.42 -11.96 12.20
CA TRP A 36 8.43 -11.07 12.79
C TRP A 36 7.00 -11.50 12.42
N LEU A 37 6.68 -11.49 11.12
CA LEU A 37 5.38 -11.94 10.59
C LEU A 37 5.58 -12.57 9.20
N PRO A 38 4.68 -13.47 8.76
CA PRO A 38 4.77 -14.11 7.45
C PRO A 38 4.65 -13.14 6.26
N GLY A 39 4.20 -11.90 6.50
CA GLY A 39 3.94 -10.89 5.48
C GLY A 39 2.56 -11.03 4.84
N ALA A 40 2.23 -10.09 3.95
CA ALA A 40 0.96 -10.10 3.22
C ALA A 40 0.95 -11.25 2.18
N HIS A 41 -0.21 -11.91 2.05
CA HIS A 41 -0.45 -12.92 1.03
C HIS A 41 -1.41 -12.38 -0.04
N TRP A 42 -0.85 -11.73 -1.06
CA TRP A 42 -1.63 -11.07 -2.12
C TRP A 42 -2.61 -12.00 -2.85
N PRO A 43 -2.34 -13.29 -3.12
CA PRO A 43 -3.34 -14.16 -3.73
C PRO A 43 -4.64 -14.30 -2.91
N SER A 44 -4.56 -14.24 -1.58
CA SER A 44 -5.76 -14.22 -0.71
C SER A 44 -6.59 -12.95 -0.94
N VAL A 45 -5.93 -11.82 -1.21
CA VAL A 45 -6.58 -10.55 -1.55
C VAL A 45 -7.31 -10.67 -2.88
N GLY A 46 -6.72 -11.31 -3.89
CA GLY A 46 -7.43 -11.55 -5.15
C GLY A 46 -8.65 -12.45 -5.01
N ARG A 47 -8.58 -13.48 -4.15
CA ARG A 47 -9.76 -14.29 -3.80
C ARG A 47 -10.86 -13.45 -3.14
N TRP A 48 -10.47 -12.58 -2.20
CA TRP A 48 -11.40 -11.63 -1.59
C TRP A 48 -12.04 -10.72 -2.64
N LEU A 49 -11.25 -10.12 -3.53
CA LEU A 49 -11.73 -9.26 -4.62
C LEU A 49 -12.74 -9.96 -5.53
N LEU A 50 -12.46 -11.20 -5.94
CA LEU A 50 -13.40 -12.00 -6.75
C LEU A 50 -14.69 -12.36 -6.00
N GLY A 51 -14.69 -12.30 -4.67
CA GLY A 51 -15.89 -12.49 -3.85
C GLY A 51 -16.78 -11.27 -3.74
N LEU A 52 -16.25 -10.05 -3.94
CA LEU A 52 -17.00 -8.81 -3.74
C LEU A 52 -18.28 -8.72 -4.61
N PRO A 53 -18.28 -9.05 -5.92
CA PRO A 53 -19.49 -8.98 -6.74
C PRO A 53 -20.60 -9.94 -6.27
N ALA A 54 -20.24 -10.99 -5.54
CA ALA A 54 -21.17 -11.97 -4.97
C ALA A 54 -21.59 -11.62 -3.52
N GLY A 55 -21.31 -10.40 -3.05
CA GLY A 55 -21.64 -9.95 -1.69
C GLY A 55 -20.74 -10.49 -0.59
N ARG A 56 -19.63 -11.17 -0.93
CA ARG A 56 -18.65 -11.65 0.05
C ARG A 56 -17.66 -10.53 0.40
N PHE A 57 -18.14 -9.58 1.20
CA PHE A 57 -17.35 -8.40 1.60
C PHE A 57 -16.18 -8.71 2.54
N PHE A 58 -16.23 -9.84 3.23
CA PHE A 58 -15.17 -10.31 4.14
C PHE A 58 -14.52 -11.56 3.56
N PHE A 59 -13.19 -11.65 3.69
CA PHE A 59 -12.41 -12.80 3.28
C PHE A 59 -12.78 -14.02 4.12
N ASP A 60 -13.14 -15.09 3.41
CA ASP A 60 -13.43 -16.38 4.00
C ASP A 60 -12.15 -17.23 4.04
N GLY A 61 -11.54 -17.30 5.22
CA GLY A 61 -10.35 -18.11 5.47
C GLY A 61 -10.62 -19.62 5.55
N THR A 62 -11.88 -20.07 5.48
CA THR A 62 -12.21 -21.51 5.51
C THR A 62 -11.99 -22.20 4.16
N ASN A 63 -11.90 -21.42 3.07
CA ASN A 63 -11.64 -21.95 1.74
C ASN A 63 -10.16 -22.36 1.61
N ALA A 64 -9.92 -23.67 1.80
CA ALA A 64 -8.61 -24.30 1.68
C ALA A 64 -8.18 -24.60 0.23
N ALA A 65 -8.98 -24.26 -0.78
CA ALA A 65 -8.60 -24.49 -2.17
C ALA A 65 -7.33 -23.67 -2.50
N PRO A 66 -6.38 -24.25 -3.26
CA PRO A 66 -5.20 -23.51 -3.73
C PRO A 66 -5.59 -22.21 -4.44
N ASN A 67 -4.77 -21.17 -4.29
CA ASN A 67 -5.05 -19.92 -5.00
C ASN A 67 -4.82 -20.07 -6.51
N THR A 68 -5.71 -19.50 -7.30
CA THR A 68 -5.58 -19.52 -8.78
C THR A 68 -4.59 -18.45 -9.26
N THR A 69 -4.13 -18.59 -10.50
CA THR A 69 -3.31 -17.55 -11.15
C THR A 69 -4.07 -16.22 -11.23
N THR A 70 -5.37 -16.25 -11.53
CA THR A 70 -6.21 -15.04 -11.56
C THR A 70 -6.29 -14.36 -10.20
N GLU A 71 -6.47 -15.12 -9.11
CA GLU A 71 -6.44 -14.58 -7.74
C GLU A 71 -5.07 -13.95 -7.43
N SER A 72 -3.99 -14.59 -7.87
CA SER A 72 -2.64 -14.07 -7.65
C SER A 72 -2.42 -12.75 -8.39
N VAL A 73 -2.76 -12.69 -9.69
CA VAL A 73 -2.62 -11.48 -10.52
C VAL A 73 -3.48 -10.34 -9.98
N LEU A 74 -4.76 -10.60 -9.63
CA LEU A 74 -5.65 -9.57 -9.11
C LEU A 74 -5.18 -9.02 -7.77
N GLY A 75 -4.71 -9.89 -6.88
CA GLY A 75 -4.18 -9.47 -5.58
C GLY A 75 -2.97 -8.55 -5.70
N TRP A 76 -2.01 -8.94 -6.54
CA TRP A 76 -0.82 -8.12 -6.81
C TRP A 76 -1.17 -6.82 -7.54
N ALA A 77 -2.05 -6.87 -8.55
CA ALA A 77 -2.49 -5.68 -9.27
C ALA A 77 -3.17 -4.68 -8.31
N PHE A 78 -4.07 -5.15 -7.43
CA PHE A 78 -4.71 -4.31 -6.43
C PHE A 78 -3.71 -3.64 -5.50
N HIS A 79 -2.72 -4.39 -5.00
CA HIS A 79 -1.65 -3.85 -4.14
C HIS A 79 -0.92 -2.68 -4.80
N TYR A 80 -0.49 -2.84 -6.06
CA TYR A 80 0.20 -1.78 -6.79
C TYR A 80 -0.73 -0.62 -7.16
N VAL A 81 -1.99 -0.87 -7.52
CA VAL A 81 -2.99 0.18 -7.76
C VAL A 81 -3.21 1.04 -6.52
N VAL A 82 -3.26 0.44 -5.33
CA VAL A 82 -3.36 1.18 -4.06
C VAL A 82 -2.12 2.04 -3.82
N GLY A 83 -0.92 1.52 -4.11
CA GLY A 83 0.32 2.32 -4.04
C GLY A 83 0.33 3.52 -4.99
N LEU A 84 -0.11 3.31 -6.24
CA LEU A 84 -0.29 4.38 -7.22
C LEU A 84 -1.31 5.42 -6.74
N ALA A 85 -2.42 4.98 -6.13
CA ALA A 85 -3.43 5.88 -5.59
C ALA A 85 -2.85 6.76 -4.46
N TYR A 86 -2.09 6.19 -3.52
CA TYR A 86 -1.41 6.98 -2.49
C TYR A 86 -0.39 7.97 -3.07
N ALA A 87 0.36 7.60 -4.10
CA ALA A 87 1.25 8.55 -4.77
C ALA A 87 0.46 9.69 -5.46
N ALA A 88 -0.67 9.38 -6.10
CA ALA A 88 -1.53 10.37 -6.74
C ALA A 88 -2.15 11.37 -5.75
N MET A 89 -2.43 10.93 -4.52
CA MET A 89 -2.96 11.80 -3.46
C MET A 89 -2.01 12.97 -3.11
N LEU A 90 -0.69 12.82 -3.28
CA LEU A 90 0.28 13.85 -2.93
C LEU A 90 0.08 15.14 -3.77
N PRO A 91 0.22 15.13 -5.11
CA PRO A 91 -0.05 16.32 -5.92
C PRO A 91 -1.54 16.68 -5.97
N LEU A 92 -2.44 15.74 -5.70
CA LEU A 92 -3.88 16.02 -5.64
C LEU A 92 -4.25 16.92 -4.45
N PHE A 93 -3.67 16.69 -3.27
CA PHE A 93 -4.00 17.45 -2.06
C PHE A 93 -3.03 18.60 -1.74
N TRP A 94 -1.76 18.51 -2.17
CA TRP A 94 -0.76 19.57 -1.96
C TRP A 94 -0.44 20.37 -3.24
N GLY A 95 -1.18 20.12 -4.32
CA GLY A 95 -0.98 20.79 -5.59
C GLY A 95 0.20 20.22 -6.38
N ALA A 96 0.25 20.57 -7.66
CA ALA A 96 1.28 20.05 -8.56
C ALA A 96 2.70 20.50 -8.21
N ASP A 97 2.85 21.59 -7.45
CA ASP A 97 4.16 22.07 -7.01
C ASP A 97 4.82 21.13 -6.00
N PHE A 98 4.06 20.25 -5.33
CA PHE A 98 4.63 19.16 -4.52
C PHE A 98 5.62 18.30 -5.32
N ILE A 99 5.41 18.13 -6.63
CA ILE A 99 6.31 17.35 -7.49
C ILE A 99 7.68 18.01 -7.59
N ARG A 100 7.75 19.34 -7.51
CA ARG A 100 8.99 20.13 -7.63
C ARG A 100 9.66 20.38 -6.28
N ASP A 101 8.87 20.55 -5.23
CA ASP A 101 9.34 20.78 -3.88
C ASP A 101 8.63 19.83 -2.90
N PRO A 102 9.00 18.53 -2.92
CA PRO A 102 8.34 17.54 -2.10
C PRO A 102 8.70 17.74 -0.63
N GLY A 103 7.68 17.79 0.22
CA GLY A 103 7.83 17.84 1.67
C GLY A 103 7.67 16.46 2.32
N LEU A 104 8.37 16.23 3.44
CA LEU A 104 8.21 15.00 4.24
C LEU A 104 6.83 14.90 4.88
N GLY A 105 6.26 16.03 5.33
CA GLY A 105 4.96 16.08 6.00
C GLY A 105 3.82 15.42 5.21
N PRO A 106 3.57 15.81 3.95
CA PRO A 106 2.56 15.17 3.10
C PRO A 106 2.77 13.66 2.91
N CYS A 107 4.02 13.21 2.75
CA CYS A 107 4.33 11.78 2.65
C CYS A 107 4.03 11.04 3.96
N LEU A 108 4.27 11.63 5.13
CA LEU A 108 3.87 11.05 6.41
C LEU A 108 2.34 11.02 6.57
N VAL A 109 1.63 12.05 6.15
CA VAL A 109 0.16 12.06 6.20
C VAL A 109 -0.42 10.95 5.34
N ILE A 110 -0.02 10.85 4.07
CA ILE A 110 -0.59 9.86 3.15
C ILE A 110 -0.02 8.46 3.43
N GLY A 111 1.30 8.33 3.40
CA GLY A 111 2.02 7.06 3.44
C GLY A 111 2.08 6.40 4.80
N LEU A 112 1.94 7.15 5.90
CA LEU A 112 1.89 6.60 7.26
C LEU A 112 0.50 6.70 7.88
N VAL A 113 -0.11 7.89 7.94
CA VAL A 113 -1.38 8.06 8.67
C VAL A 113 -2.56 7.46 7.90
N VAL A 114 -2.81 7.94 6.67
CA VAL A 114 -3.96 7.48 5.87
C VAL A 114 -3.84 6.00 5.53
N SER A 115 -2.67 5.55 5.10
CA SER A 115 -2.41 4.13 4.82
C SER A 115 -2.62 3.23 6.04
N THR A 116 -2.20 3.65 7.24
CA THR A 116 -2.41 2.86 8.47
C THR A 116 -3.87 2.82 8.88
N VAL A 117 -4.59 3.93 8.76
CA VAL A 117 -6.03 3.97 9.02
C VAL A 117 -6.77 3.07 8.03
N ALA A 118 -6.44 3.12 6.74
CA ALA A 118 -7.01 2.23 5.73
C ALA A 118 -6.65 0.76 6.01
N GLY A 119 -5.40 0.49 6.37
CA GLY A 119 -4.89 -0.85 6.70
C GLY A 119 -5.60 -1.45 7.91
N LEU A 120 -5.51 -0.81 9.07
CA LEU A 120 -6.04 -1.35 10.34
C LEU A 120 -7.57 -1.18 10.49
N GLY A 121 -8.14 -0.18 9.83
CA GLY A 121 -9.54 0.22 9.95
C GLY A 121 -10.46 -0.41 8.91
N PHE A 122 -9.96 -0.70 7.71
CA PHE A 122 -10.76 -1.25 6.61
C PHE A 122 -10.22 -2.57 6.10
N PHE A 123 -8.95 -2.61 5.69
CA PHE A 123 -8.37 -3.78 5.03
C PHE A 123 -8.22 -4.97 5.99
N MET A 124 -7.77 -4.72 7.22
CA MET A 124 -7.60 -5.77 8.24
C MET A 124 -8.94 -6.42 8.63
N PRO A 125 -10.03 -5.67 8.90
CA PRO A 125 -11.37 -6.24 9.00
C PRO A 125 -11.80 -7.04 7.78
N ALA A 126 -11.63 -6.50 6.57
CA ALA A 126 -12.03 -7.14 5.32
C ALA A 126 -11.30 -8.48 5.13
N MET A 127 -10.03 -8.56 5.52
CA MET A 127 -9.22 -9.78 5.44
C MET A 127 -9.35 -10.72 6.65
N GLY A 128 -10.29 -10.46 7.56
CA GLY A 128 -10.60 -11.34 8.69
C GLY A 128 -9.77 -11.09 9.97
N GLY A 129 -8.76 -10.20 9.92
CA GLY A 129 -7.95 -9.81 11.08
C GLY A 129 -8.67 -8.90 12.08
N GLY A 130 -9.86 -8.41 11.73
CA GLY A 130 -10.69 -7.57 12.60
C GLY A 130 -10.19 -6.13 12.74
N LEU A 131 -11.01 -5.28 13.37
CA LEU A 131 -10.68 -3.87 13.62
C LEU A 131 -9.44 -3.78 14.50
N LEU A 132 -8.45 -2.97 14.09
CA LEU A 132 -7.16 -2.85 14.77
C LEU A 132 -6.47 -4.20 15.00
N ALA A 133 -6.56 -5.11 14.02
CA ALA A 133 -5.95 -6.45 14.08
C ALA A 133 -6.39 -7.32 15.28
N ARG A 134 -7.52 -7.01 15.94
CA ARG A 134 -7.95 -7.68 17.17
C ARG A 134 -8.18 -9.20 17.08
N LYS A 135 -8.31 -9.74 15.86
CA LYS A 135 -8.51 -11.18 15.61
C LYS A 135 -7.23 -11.88 15.13
N THR A 136 -6.10 -11.19 15.04
CA THR A 136 -4.83 -11.85 14.71
C THR A 136 -4.23 -12.56 15.93
N PRO A 137 -3.29 -13.52 15.74
CA PRO A 137 -2.67 -14.23 16.85
C PRO A 137 -1.95 -13.31 17.87
N SER A 138 -1.46 -12.15 17.41
CA SER A 138 -0.86 -11.14 18.27
C SER A 138 -1.17 -9.73 17.74
N PRO A 139 -2.24 -9.08 18.24
CA PRO A 139 -2.63 -7.75 17.78
C PRO A 139 -1.54 -6.69 17.97
N PRO A 140 -0.83 -6.58 19.12
CA PRO A 140 0.23 -5.58 19.29
C PRO A 140 1.38 -5.75 18.29
N MET A 141 1.80 -7.00 18.02
CA MET A 141 2.85 -7.27 17.03
C MET A 141 2.39 -6.96 15.61
N THR A 142 1.13 -7.22 15.30
CA THR A 142 0.55 -6.91 13.99
C THR A 142 0.46 -5.41 13.76
N ILE A 143 -0.02 -4.66 14.75
CA ILE A 143 -0.10 -3.20 14.69
C ILE A 143 1.31 -2.60 14.54
N ALA A 144 2.27 -3.05 15.35
CA ALA A 144 3.66 -2.58 15.24
C ALA A 144 4.26 -2.86 13.85
N TYR A 145 4.02 -4.06 13.30
CA TYR A 145 4.45 -4.39 11.94
C TYR A 145 3.83 -3.44 10.90
N VAL A 146 2.52 -3.22 10.95
CA VAL A 146 1.82 -2.33 10.01
C VAL A 146 2.37 -0.90 10.10
N LEU A 147 2.57 -0.37 11.30
CA LEU A 147 3.13 0.97 11.51
C LEU A 147 4.54 1.09 10.93
N VAL A 148 5.43 0.13 11.18
CA VAL A 148 6.79 0.16 10.63
C VAL A 148 6.77 0.00 9.11
N ALA A 149 5.94 -0.91 8.59
CA ALA A 149 5.79 -1.12 7.16
C ALA A 149 5.32 0.17 6.45
N HIS A 150 4.32 0.86 7.00
CA HIS A 150 3.86 2.14 6.46
C HIS A 150 4.84 3.30 6.68
N ALA A 151 5.65 3.27 7.74
CA ALA A 151 6.75 4.22 7.88
C ALA A 151 7.80 4.02 6.77
N VAL A 152 8.16 2.77 6.45
CA VAL A 152 9.05 2.46 5.31
C VAL A 152 8.43 2.94 4.00
N PHE A 153 7.15 2.67 3.78
CA PHE A 153 6.43 3.15 2.60
C PHE A 153 6.45 4.68 2.49
N ALA A 154 6.13 5.41 3.56
CA ALA A 154 6.14 6.88 3.58
C ALA A 154 7.53 7.47 3.31
N LEU A 155 8.57 6.90 3.93
CA LEU A 155 9.94 7.34 3.72
C LEU A 155 10.42 7.05 2.29
N ALA A 156 10.04 5.91 1.73
CA ALA A 156 10.32 5.58 0.33
C ALA A 156 9.59 6.52 -0.63
N GLN A 157 8.31 6.87 -0.35
CA GLN A 157 7.59 7.87 -1.12
C GLN A 157 8.32 9.21 -1.14
N PHE A 158 8.76 9.68 0.03
CA PHE A 158 9.48 10.93 0.15
C PHE A 158 10.83 10.92 -0.59
N ALA A 159 11.63 9.87 -0.41
CA ALA A 159 12.92 9.73 -1.07
C ALA A 159 12.79 9.67 -2.61
N LEU A 160 11.80 8.93 -3.11
CA LEU A 160 11.52 8.85 -4.55
C LEU A 160 10.97 10.18 -5.08
N ALA A 161 10.13 10.87 -4.32
CA ALA A 161 9.65 12.20 -4.69
C ALA A 161 10.81 13.20 -4.84
N LEU A 162 11.75 13.20 -3.90
CA LEU A 162 12.98 14.00 -4.01
C LEU A 162 13.80 13.63 -5.26
N GLY A 163 13.94 12.34 -5.54
CA GLY A 163 14.64 11.87 -6.74
C GLY A 163 13.97 12.31 -8.04
N VAL A 164 12.64 12.29 -8.09
CA VAL A 164 11.86 12.80 -9.23
C VAL A 164 12.02 14.32 -9.36
N ALA A 165 11.92 15.07 -8.26
CA ALA A 165 12.08 16.52 -8.25
C ALA A 165 13.47 16.95 -8.74
N ALA A 166 14.52 16.23 -8.33
CA ALA A 166 15.90 16.51 -8.76
C ALA A 166 16.17 16.18 -10.24
N ALA A 167 15.31 15.37 -10.89
CA ALA A 167 15.45 14.96 -12.28
C ALA A 167 14.60 15.79 -13.26
N MET A 168 13.82 16.76 -12.75
CA MET A 168 12.97 17.66 -13.54
C MET A 168 13.61 19.04 -13.70
#